data_AF-A0A6D2IGY2-F1
#
_entry.id   AF-A0A6D2IGY2-F1
#
_cell.length_a   1.000
_cell.length_b   1.000
_cell.length_c   1.000
_cell.angle_alpha   90.00
_cell.angle_beta   90.00
_cell.angle_gamma   90.00
#
_symmetry.space_group_name_H-M   'P 1'
#
loop_
_entity.id
_entity.type
_entity.pdbx_description
1 polymer ?
#
loop_
_entity_poly.entity_id
_entity_poly.type
_entity_poly.pdbx_seq_one_letter_code
_entity_poly.pdbx_strand_id
1 'polypeptide(L)'
;MAGKTEDISDAKEVEDRKSEGISGKKIFRNEDFSVVVEGGQLRDPYYDTGVKKEDLDCGERPTLVFWNLIKCPIPPDTLPSVKPTIRSVLHGMGLHGSLRIYGYGDKSLLDRKDVFWEAEISYGVEREQLPDADLEDVLKNGGIGDPSEIYLDVLMITEQTCDLPAILMVIPKPDKNSELHRVLECLHSRDHDVLLVDPPVGDSGGQFLESAESLVGVIEGLHGERDPITKPYCVCTYSC
;
A
#
# COMPACT_ATOMS: atom_id res chain seq x y z
N MET A 1 -7.77 14.58 85.29
CA MET A 1 -6.67 13.58 85.24
C MET A 1 -6.30 13.48 83.76
N ALA A 2 -5.25 14.19 83.31
CA ALA A 2 -3.86 13.71 83.20
C ALA A 2 -3.77 12.49 82.27
N GLY A 3 -3.00 12.41 81.18
CA GLY A 3 -1.98 13.24 80.49
C GLY A 3 -1.75 12.60 79.10
N LYS A 4 -1.33 13.33 78.05
CA LYS A 4 0.01 13.27 77.40
C LYS A 4 0.77 11.94 77.60
N THR A 5 1.27 11.24 76.57
CA THR A 5 2.47 11.50 75.71
C THR A 5 2.50 10.44 74.59
N GLU A 6 2.75 10.71 73.30
CA GLU A 6 4.01 10.99 72.56
C GLU A 6 4.92 9.77 72.25
N ASP A 7 5.64 9.91 71.12
CA ASP A 7 6.71 9.11 70.46
C ASP A 7 6.30 7.96 69.51
N ILE A 8 6.57 7.97 68.20
CA ILE A 8 7.76 8.32 67.35
C ILE A 8 8.97 7.40 67.58
N SER A 9 9.32 6.66 66.53
CA SER A 9 10.64 6.13 66.11
C SER A 9 10.41 4.84 65.30
N ASP A 10 11.22 4.42 64.34
CA ASP A 10 12.24 5.06 63.52
C ASP A 10 12.49 4.14 62.32
N ALA A 11 13.14 4.69 61.31
CA ALA A 11 13.56 4.05 60.07
C ALA A 11 14.39 2.75 60.26
N LYS A 12 14.26 1.83 59.30
CA LYS A 12 15.43 1.10 58.75
C LYS A 12 15.28 0.88 57.25
N GLU A 13 16.13 1.62 56.55
CA GLU A 13 16.61 1.42 55.19
C GLU A 13 17.60 0.24 55.18
N VAL A 14 17.47 -0.68 54.21
CA VAL A 14 18.57 -1.52 53.72
C VAL A 14 18.40 -1.64 52.20
N GLU A 15 19.38 -1.09 51.49
CA GLU A 15 19.55 -1.16 50.04
C GLU A 15 19.95 -2.58 49.55
N ASP A 16 19.79 -2.73 48.22
CA ASP A 16 20.80 -3.28 47.30
C ASP A 16 20.72 -4.77 46.86
N ARG A 17 20.10 -5.02 45.68
CA ARG A 17 20.74 -5.38 44.38
C ARG A 17 19.86 -6.25 43.45
N LYS A 18 19.72 -5.77 42.19
CA LYS A 18 19.76 -6.45 40.85
C LYS A 18 19.19 -7.89 40.73
N SER A 19 18.47 -8.33 39.69
CA SER A 19 18.25 -7.89 38.30
C SER A 19 17.27 -8.85 37.59
N GLU A 20 16.68 -8.38 36.49
CA GLU A 20 16.20 -9.13 35.29
C GLU A 20 14.84 -9.87 35.28
N GLY A 21 14.05 -9.53 34.23
CA GLY A 21 12.86 -10.27 33.81
C GLY A 21 11.83 -9.47 33.00
N ILE A 22 12.24 -8.78 31.92
CA ILE A 22 11.35 -8.08 30.98
C ILE A 22 10.78 -9.08 29.96
N SER A 23 9.47 -9.05 29.71
CA SER A 23 8.93 -9.17 28.34
C SER A 23 7.51 -8.62 28.30
N GLY A 24 7.42 -7.33 27.95
CA GLY A 24 6.20 -6.56 27.91
C GLY A 24 5.35 -6.86 26.67
N LYS A 25 4.09 -7.21 26.89
CA LYS A 25 3.03 -7.00 25.92
C LYS A 25 2.84 -5.48 25.76
N LYS A 26 3.43 -4.89 24.72
CA LYS A 26 3.04 -3.55 24.26
C LYS A 26 1.68 -3.66 23.59
N ILE A 27 0.65 -3.31 24.35
CA ILE A 27 -0.66 -2.96 23.82
C ILE A 27 -0.45 -1.65 23.04
N PHE A 28 -0.55 -1.72 21.71
CA PHE A 28 -0.53 -0.52 20.88
C PHE A 28 -1.75 0.33 21.24
N ARG A 29 -1.49 1.54 21.75
CA ARG A 29 -2.51 2.57 21.90
C ARG A 29 -2.91 2.99 20.48
N ASN A 30 -4.16 2.75 20.10
CA ASN A 30 -4.81 3.57 19.07
C ASN A 30 -4.75 5.01 19.59
N GLU A 31 -3.91 5.84 19.01
CA GLU A 31 -3.94 7.27 19.28
C GLU A 31 -5.23 7.83 18.67
N ASP A 32 -5.94 8.60 19.48
CA ASP A 32 -7.14 9.32 19.10
C ASP A 32 -6.72 10.49 18.20
N PHE A 33 -6.80 10.29 16.88
CA PHE A 33 -6.35 11.26 15.87
C PHE A 33 -7.27 12.48 15.71
N SER A 34 -8.25 12.67 16.60
CA SER A 34 -9.07 13.89 16.67
C SER A 34 -8.29 15.15 17.08
N VAL A 35 -7.02 15.00 17.50
CA VAL A 35 -6.21 16.12 18.02
C VAL A 35 -5.29 16.74 16.96
N VAL A 36 -5.10 16.13 15.78
CA VAL A 36 -4.07 16.58 14.82
C VAL A 36 -4.55 17.67 13.84
N VAL A 37 -5.84 17.96 13.73
CA VAL A 37 -6.28 19.15 12.97
C VAL A 37 -7.51 19.79 13.63
N GLU A 38 -7.32 20.90 14.35
CA GLU A 38 -8.41 21.86 14.51
C GLU A 38 -8.78 22.38 13.11
N GLY A 39 -9.75 21.75 12.44
CA GLY A 39 -10.35 22.24 11.19
C GLY A 39 -10.25 21.34 9.95
N GLY A 40 -9.55 20.21 9.99
CA GLY A 40 -9.43 19.32 8.83
C GLY A 40 -10.64 18.39 8.69
N GLN A 41 -11.42 18.52 7.62
CA GLN A 41 -12.42 17.51 7.25
C GLN A 41 -11.79 16.49 6.31
N LEU A 42 -11.89 15.21 6.64
CA LEU A 42 -11.63 14.10 5.72
C LEU A 42 -12.71 14.14 4.63
N ARG A 43 -12.34 14.38 3.37
CA ARG A 43 -13.28 14.44 2.24
C ARG A 43 -13.20 13.19 1.37
N ASP A 44 -14.36 12.75 0.86
CA ASP A 44 -14.46 11.74 -0.20
C ASP A 44 -14.28 12.45 -1.56
N PRO A 45 -13.33 12.04 -2.41
CA PRO A 45 -12.94 12.77 -3.62
C PRO A 45 -14.04 12.87 -4.70
N TYR A 46 -15.16 12.15 -4.60
CA TYR A 46 -16.12 12.06 -5.70
C TYR A 46 -17.35 12.98 -5.62
N TYR A 47 -17.58 13.65 -4.49
CA TYR A 47 -18.68 14.61 -4.37
C TYR A 47 -18.27 15.77 -3.44
N ASP A 48 -18.18 17.00 -3.97
CA ASP A 48 -19.05 18.10 -3.54
C ASP A 48 -18.53 19.50 -3.95
N THR A 49 -19.51 20.27 -4.40
CA THR A 49 -19.58 21.67 -4.76
C THR A 49 -19.07 22.62 -3.67
N GLY A 50 -18.24 23.59 -4.09
CA GLY A 50 -18.01 24.86 -3.40
C GLY A 50 -17.08 24.83 -2.18
N VAL A 51 -15.78 24.98 -2.39
CA VAL A 51 -14.79 25.22 -1.32
C VAL A 51 -14.01 26.51 -1.58
N LYS A 52 -13.73 27.27 -0.51
CA LYS A 52 -12.92 28.50 -0.53
C LYS A 52 -11.43 28.14 -0.44
N LYS A 53 -10.57 28.99 -1.00
CA LYS A 53 -9.12 28.83 -1.20
C LYS A 53 -8.23 28.56 0.04
N GLU A 54 -8.80 28.38 1.23
CA GLU A 54 -8.07 28.40 2.51
C GLU A 54 -8.11 27.06 3.27
N ASP A 55 -8.82 26.04 2.78
CA ASP A 55 -8.92 24.75 3.45
C ASP A 55 -7.87 23.75 2.91
N LEU A 56 -7.04 23.21 3.81
CA LEU A 56 -6.14 22.09 3.53
C LEU A 56 -6.99 20.84 3.28
N ASP A 57 -6.78 20.17 2.15
CA ASP A 57 -7.40 18.88 1.88
C ASP A 57 -6.48 17.78 2.44
N CYS A 58 -6.94 17.10 3.49
CA CYS A 58 -6.20 16.02 4.14
C CYS A 58 -6.77 14.69 3.68
N GLY A 59 -5.99 13.95 2.91
CA GLY A 59 -6.34 12.65 2.36
C GLY A 59 -5.44 11.53 2.88
N GLU A 60 -6.00 10.33 2.96
CA GLU A 60 -5.22 9.11 3.13
C GLU A 60 -4.49 8.80 1.82
N ARG A 61 -3.23 8.36 1.91
CA ARG A 61 -2.46 8.04 0.70
C ARG A 61 -3.05 6.81 -0.01
N PRO A 62 -3.41 6.90 -1.30
CA PRO A 62 -3.86 5.73 -2.04
C PRO A 62 -2.70 4.76 -2.26
N THR A 63 -2.99 3.47 -2.18
CA THR A 63 -2.10 2.41 -2.62
C THR A 63 -2.53 1.92 -4.00
N LEU A 64 -1.60 2.00 -4.95
CA LEU A 64 -1.75 1.59 -6.34
C LEU A 64 -0.86 0.37 -6.59
N VAL A 65 -1.46 -0.77 -6.88
CA VAL A 65 -0.74 -2.01 -7.18
C VAL A 65 -0.72 -2.22 -8.69
N PHE A 66 0.48 -2.37 -9.26
CA PHE A 66 0.70 -2.65 -10.68
C PHE A 66 1.29 -4.05 -10.82
N TRP A 67 0.56 -4.94 -11.48
CA TRP A 67 0.85 -6.37 -11.48
C TRP A 67 1.02 -6.91 -12.89
N ASN A 68 2.24 -7.31 -13.24
CA ASN A 68 2.53 -8.06 -14.46
C ASN A 68 2.13 -9.53 -14.29
N LEU A 69 0.93 -9.87 -14.77
CA LEU A 69 0.35 -11.21 -14.70
C LEU A 69 1.00 -12.19 -15.68
N ILE A 70 1.79 -11.71 -16.65
CA ILE A 70 2.57 -12.57 -17.56
C ILE A 70 3.76 -13.16 -16.81
N LYS A 71 4.49 -12.32 -16.06
CA LYS A 71 5.65 -12.73 -15.26
C LYS A 71 5.25 -13.36 -13.94
N CYS A 72 4.13 -12.94 -13.34
CA CYS A 72 3.65 -13.40 -12.03
C CYS A 72 2.13 -13.65 -12.07
N PRO A 73 1.67 -14.78 -12.64
CA PRO A 73 0.25 -15.05 -12.89
C PRO A 73 -0.51 -15.44 -11.62
N ILE A 74 -1.69 -14.87 -11.37
CA ILE A 74 -2.49 -15.23 -10.19
C ILE A 74 -3.20 -16.58 -10.40
N PRO A 75 -3.03 -17.56 -9.49
CA PRO A 75 -3.81 -18.80 -9.51
C PRO A 75 -5.31 -18.51 -9.34
N PRO A 76 -6.20 -19.16 -10.12
CA PRO A 76 -7.64 -18.88 -10.08
C PRO A 76 -8.29 -19.06 -8.70
N ASP A 77 -7.78 -20.01 -7.92
CA ASP A 77 -8.21 -20.33 -6.55
C ASP A 77 -7.77 -19.26 -5.53
N THR A 78 -6.63 -18.61 -5.77
CA THR A 78 -6.12 -17.53 -4.91
C THR A 78 -6.80 -16.19 -5.20
N LEU A 79 -7.30 -15.98 -6.42
CA LEU A 79 -7.81 -14.69 -6.91
C LEU A 79 -8.80 -13.98 -5.95
N PRO A 80 -9.82 -14.65 -5.37
CA PRO A 80 -10.76 -13.99 -4.45
C PRO A 80 -10.12 -13.48 -3.16
N SER A 81 -8.98 -14.05 -2.77
CA SER A 81 -8.26 -13.70 -1.53
C SER A 81 -7.19 -12.63 -1.73
N VAL A 82 -6.82 -12.32 -2.97
CA VAL A 82 -5.70 -11.42 -3.30
C VAL A 82 -5.86 -10.04 -2.65
N LYS A 83 -6.98 -9.36 -2.91
CA LYS A 83 -7.20 -8.01 -2.40
C LYS A 83 -7.30 -7.96 -0.86
N PRO A 84 -8.05 -8.86 -0.20
CA PRO A 84 -8.02 -8.97 1.26
C PRO A 84 -6.62 -9.20 1.84
N THR A 85 -5.83 -10.11 1.25
CA THR A 85 -4.47 -10.42 1.71
C THR A 85 -3.55 -9.20 1.59
N ILE A 86 -3.52 -8.54 0.42
CA ILE A 86 -2.72 -7.33 0.19
C ILE A 86 -3.14 -6.24 1.17
N ARG A 87 -4.45 -5.98 1.32
CA ARG A 87 -4.96 -4.99 2.27
C ARG A 87 -4.53 -5.30 3.71
N SER A 88 -4.62 -6.55 4.13
CA SER A 88 -4.21 -6.96 5.47
C SER A 88 -2.72 -6.71 5.72
N VAL A 89 -1.87 -6.96 4.73
CA VAL A 89 -0.43 -6.69 4.81
C VAL A 89 -0.16 -5.20 4.90
N LEU A 90 -0.75 -4.41 4.01
CA LEU A 90 -0.61 -2.96 4.00
C LEU A 90 -1.06 -2.35 5.33
N HIS A 91 -2.19 -2.81 5.87
CA HIS A 91 -2.66 -2.38 7.20
C HIS A 91 -1.68 -2.76 8.31
N GLY A 92 -1.08 -3.95 8.25
CA GLY A 92 -0.03 -4.36 9.20
C GLY A 92 1.23 -3.49 9.12
N MET A 93 1.49 -2.90 7.95
CA MET A 93 2.56 -1.90 7.72
C MET A 93 2.14 -0.46 8.08
N GLY A 94 0.90 -0.24 8.53
CA GLY A 94 0.35 1.10 8.85
C GLY A 94 -0.21 1.86 7.65
N LEU A 95 -0.38 1.20 6.51
CA LEU A 95 -0.90 1.76 5.26
C LEU A 95 -2.37 1.37 5.11
N HIS A 96 -3.29 2.23 5.55
CA HIS A 96 -4.73 1.94 5.61
C HIS A 96 -5.56 2.49 4.43
N GLY A 97 -4.92 3.15 3.46
CA GLY A 97 -5.60 3.97 2.47
C GLY A 97 -6.33 3.12 1.44
N SER A 98 -7.01 3.80 0.51
CA SER A 98 -7.70 3.10 -0.57
C SER A 98 -6.73 2.22 -1.39
N LEU A 99 -7.18 1.03 -1.77
CA LEU A 99 -6.39 0.05 -2.51
C LEU A 99 -7.00 -0.19 -3.89
N ARG A 100 -6.21 0.10 -4.93
CA ARG A 100 -6.54 -0.19 -6.34
C ARG A 100 -5.49 -1.13 -6.92
N ILE A 101 -5.94 -2.14 -7.66
CA ILE A 101 -5.06 -3.15 -8.27
C ILE A 101 -5.28 -3.14 -9.78
N TYR A 102 -4.18 -3.03 -10.52
CA TYR A 102 -4.11 -3.04 -11.97
C TYR A 102 -3.31 -4.26 -12.40
N GLY A 103 -3.96 -5.18 -13.11
CA GLY A 103 -3.37 -6.42 -13.61
C GLY A 103 -3.13 -6.33 -15.12
N TYR A 104 -1.93 -6.72 -15.54
CA TYR A 104 -1.46 -6.63 -16.92
C TYR A 104 -1.11 -8.02 -17.43
N GLY A 105 -1.94 -8.55 -18.33
CA GLY A 105 -1.79 -9.89 -18.87
C GLY A 105 -1.72 -9.91 -20.39
N ASP A 106 -1.74 -11.11 -20.96
CA ASP A 106 -1.84 -11.31 -22.39
C ASP A 106 -3.31 -11.33 -22.87
N LYS A 107 -3.53 -11.28 -24.18
CA LYS A 107 -4.89 -11.31 -24.74
C LYS A 107 -5.66 -12.61 -24.44
N SER A 108 -5.00 -13.71 -24.09
CA SER A 108 -5.65 -15.00 -23.79
C SER A 108 -6.41 -15.00 -22.47
N LEU A 109 -6.19 -14.01 -21.60
CA LEU A 109 -6.94 -13.83 -20.36
C LEU A 109 -8.11 -12.82 -20.48
N LEU A 110 -8.34 -12.25 -21.66
CA LEU A 110 -9.44 -11.29 -21.89
C LEU A 110 -10.82 -11.89 -21.67
N ASP A 111 -10.99 -13.18 -21.96
CA ASP A 111 -12.24 -13.92 -21.74
C ASP A 111 -12.54 -14.09 -20.24
N ARG A 112 -11.55 -13.91 -19.37
CA ARG A 112 -11.65 -13.96 -17.91
C ARG A 112 -11.69 -12.59 -17.26
N LYS A 113 -11.92 -11.53 -18.04
CA LYS A 113 -11.89 -10.16 -17.53
C LYS A 113 -12.94 -9.90 -16.44
N ASP A 114 -14.11 -10.47 -16.59
CA ASP A 114 -15.19 -10.45 -15.59
C ASP A 114 -14.73 -11.03 -14.26
N VAL A 115 -14.00 -12.14 -14.27
CA VAL A 115 -13.44 -12.78 -13.07
C VAL A 115 -12.45 -11.86 -12.36
N PHE A 116 -11.61 -11.11 -13.10
CA PHE A 116 -10.74 -10.10 -12.50
C PHE A 116 -11.53 -8.92 -11.93
N TRP A 117 -12.56 -8.47 -12.65
CA TRP A 117 -13.43 -7.39 -12.19
C TRP A 117 -14.18 -7.75 -10.90
N GLU A 118 -14.70 -8.97 -10.80
CA GLU A 118 -15.33 -9.51 -9.59
C GLU A 118 -14.36 -9.59 -8.42
N ALA A 119 -13.07 -9.82 -8.69
CA ALA A 119 -11.98 -9.75 -7.71
C ALA A 119 -11.49 -8.32 -7.42
N GLU A 120 -12.16 -7.29 -7.98
CA GLU A 120 -11.81 -5.87 -7.87
C GLU A 120 -10.41 -5.54 -8.40
N ILE A 121 -9.99 -6.23 -9.47
CA ILE A 121 -8.75 -6.03 -10.20
C ILE A 121 -9.09 -5.46 -11.59
N SER A 122 -8.54 -4.29 -11.89
CA SER A 122 -8.65 -3.69 -13.22
C SER A 122 -7.68 -4.39 -14.15
N TYR A 123 -8.22 -5.16 -15.10
CA TYR A 123 -7.41 -5.92 -16.06
C TYR A 123 -7.18 -5.13 -17.36
N GLY A 124 -5.91 -5.03 -17.76
CA GLY A 124 -5.44 -4.51 -19.04
C GLY A 124 -4.57 -5.55 -19.78
N VAL A 125 -4.46 -5.39 -21.10
CA VAL A 125 -3.58 -6.23 -21.92
C VAL A 125 -2.28 -5.49 -22.18
N GLU A 126 -1.16 -6.17 -21.92
CA GLU A 126 0.17 -5.62 -22.15
C GLU A 126 0.41 -5.39 -23.65
N ARG A 127 0.81 -4.18 -24.02
CA ARG A 127 0.94 -3.76 -25.44
C ARG A 127 1.89 -4.66 -26.23
N GLU A 128 3.00 -5.11 -25.64
CA GLU A 128 3.99 -5.98 -26.28
C GLU A 128 3.41 -7.34 -26.68
N GLN A 129 2.33 -7.79 -26.05
CA GLN A 129 1.65 -9.05 -26.39
C GLN A 129 0.60 -8.89 -27.48
N LEU A 130 0.44 -7.68 -28.03
CA LEU A 130 -0.61 -7.33 -28.97
C LEU A 130 -0.05 -6.96 -30.35
N PRO A 131 -0.11 -7.87 -31.34
CA PRO A 131 0.09 -7.53 -32.73
C PRO A 131 -0.89 -6.44 -33.19
N ASP A 132 -0.48 -5.56 -34.10
CA ASP A 132 -1.34 -4.48 -34.61
C ASP A 132 -2.65 -4.99 -35.24
N ALA A 133 -2.63 -6.20 -35.81
CA ALA A 133 -3.82 -6.85 -36.37
C ALA A 133 -4.89 -7.15 -35.30
N ASP A 134 -4.49 -7.34 -34.04
CA ASP A 134 -5.36 -7.69 -32.92
C ASP A 134 -5.75 -6.46 -32.08
N LEU A 135 -5.14 -5.29 -32.34
CA LEU A 135 -5.37 -4.05 -31.59
C LEU A 135 -6.83 -3.63 -31.63
N GLU A 136 -7.43 -3.63 -32.83
CA GLU A 136 -8.84 -3.29 -33.05
C GLU A 136 -9.81 -4.19 -32.29
N ASP A 137 -9.46 -5.47 -32.11
CA ASP A 137 -10.28 -6.44 -31.40
C ASP A 137 -10.25 -6.16 -29.88
N VAL A 138 -9.06 -5.89 -29.34
CA VAL A 138 -8.90 -5.50 -27.93
C VAL A 138 -9.52 -4.15 -27.62
N LEU A 139 -9.47 -3.18 -28.53
CA LEU A 139 -10.14 -1.89 -28.34
C LEU A 139 -11.68 -2.02 -28.33
N LYS A 140 -12.24 -3.01 -29.04
CA LYS A 140 -13.69 -3.24 -29.13
C LYS A 140 -14.24 -4.13 -28.02
N ASN A 141 -13.45 -5.11 -27.59
CA ASN A 141 -13.86 -6.15 -26.64
C ASN A 141 -13.20 -6.01 -25.27
N GLY A 142 -12.13 -5.23 -25.18
CA GLY A 142 -11.57 -4.77 -23.91
C GLY A 142 -12.54 -3.82 -23.21
N GLY A 143 -12.31 -3.62 -21.93
CA GLY A 143 -12.96 -2.52 -21.19
C GLY A 143 -11.87 -1.63 -20.61
N ILE A 144 -12.23 -0.50 -19.98
CA ILE A 144 -11.35 0.59 -19.50
C ILE A 144 -9.83 0.28 -19.61
N GLY A 145 -9.20 0.83 -20.66
CA GLY A 145 -7.75 0.80 -20.86
C GLY A 145 -7.37 0.28 -22.23
N ASP A 146 -6.95 1.17 -23.12
CA ASP A 146 -6.16 0.83 -24.31
C ASP A 146 -5.02 -0.12 -23.93
N PRO A 147 -4.54 -1.00 -24.81
CA PRO A 147 -3.32 -1.74 -24.51
C PRO A 147 -2.21 -0.75 -24.20
N SER A 148 -1.67 -0.87 -22.99
CA SER A 148 -0.74 0.07 -22.40
C SER A 148 0.48 -0.69 -21.91
N GLU A 149 1.56 0.04 -21.75
CA GLU A 149 2.79 -0.46 -21.17
C GLU A 149 2.73 -0.07 -19.68
N ILE A 150 3.01 -1.00 -18.76
CA ILE A 150 2.82 -0.78 -17.31
C ILE A 150 3.40 0.56 -16.85
N TYR A 151 4.57 0.95 -17.36
CA TYR A 151 5.23 2.20 -16.96
C TYR A 151 4.50 3.47 -17.40
N LEU A 152 3.75 3.44 -18.51
CA LEU A 152 2.92 4.57 -18.95
C LEU A 152 1.72 4.73 -18.03
N ASP A 153 1.06 3.62 -17.69
CA ASP A 153 -0.06 3.64 -16.76
C ASP A 153 0.37 4.07 -15.36
N VAL A 154 1.54 3.62 -14.90
CA VAL A 154 2.12 4.09 -13.64
C VAL A 154 2.24 5.62 -13.64
N LEU A 155 2.75 6.23 -14.72
CA LEU A 155 2.81 7.70 -14.83
C LEU A 155 1.42 8.33 -14.88
N MET A 156 0.55 7.85 -15.78
CA MET A 156 -0.77 8.44 -16.02
C MET A 156 -1.68 8.37 -14.79
N ILE A 157 -1.67 7.25 -14.05
CA ILE A 157 -2.50 7.06 -12.87
C ILE A 157 -1.94 7.82 -11.67
N THR A 158 -0.62 7.93 -11.55
CA THR A 158 -0.01 8.73 -10.48
C THR A 158 -0.18 10.22 -10.70
N GLU A 159 -0.17 10.73 -11.93
CA GLU A 159 -0.52 12.13 -12.22
C GLU A 159 -1.96 12.47 -11.81
N GLN A 160 -2.87 11.49 -11.81
CA GLN A 160 -4.25 11.66 -11.37
C GLN A 160 -4.41 11.71 -9.85
N THR A 161 -3.35 11.51 -9.05
CA THR A 161 -3.47 11.61 -7.58
C THR A 161 -3.44 13.05 -7.07
N CYS A 162 -3.60 14.05 -7.95
CA CYS A 162 -3.73 15.47 -7.60
C CYS A 162 -2.62 15.95 -6.65
N ASP A 163 -1.37 15.64 -6.99
CA ASP A 163 -0.17 15.96 -6.20
C ASP A 163 -0.11 15.30 -4.80
N LEU A 164 -1.04 14.41 -4.45
CA LEU A 164 -0.94 13.60 -3.25
C LEU A 164 0.06 12.46 -3.47
N PRO A 165 1.07 12.32 -2.60
CA PRO A 165 1.98 11.18 -2.63
C PRO A 165 1.21 9.86 -2.55
N ALA A 166 1.38 9.01 -3.55
CA ALA A 166 0.82 7.66 -3.56
C ALA A 166 1.82 6.63 -3.02
N ILE A 167 1.31 5.46 -2.64
CA ILE A 167 2.11 4.26 -2.39
C ILE A 167 1.99 3.39 -3.63
N LEU A 168 3.11 3.10 -4.29
CA LEU A 168 3.19 2.32 -5.51
C LEU A 168 3.71 0.93 -5.17
N MET A 169 2.93 -0.11 -5.42
CA MET A 169 3.37 -1.49 -5.27
C MET A 169 3.50 -2.14 -6.64
N VAL A 170 4.65 -2.75 -6.94
CA VAL A 170 4.89 -3.38 -8.25
C VAL A 170 5.21 -4.87 -8.09
N ILE A 171 4.49 -5.71 -8.86
CA ILE A 171 4.56 -7.17 -8.79
C ILE A 171 4.74 -7.76 -10.20
N PRO A 172 5.76 -8.59 -10.45
CA PRO A 172 6.94 -8.76 -9.63
C PRO A 172 7.85 -7.52 -9.74
N LYS A 173 8.90 -7.50 -8.93
CA LYS A 173 9.98 -6.53 -8.97
C LYS A 173 10.49 -6.37 -10.42
N PRO A 174 10.54 -5.14 -10.95
CA PRO A 174 10.99 -4.91 -12.31
C PRO A 174 12.51 -5.06 -12.44
N ASP A 175 12.97 -5.38 -13.64
CA ASP A 175 14.39 -5.42 -13.96
C ASP A 175 15.02 -4.05 -13.72
N LYS A 176 16.20 -4.00 -13.08
CA LYS A 176 16.88 -2.73 -12.70
C LYS A 176 17.15 -1.79 -13.88
N ASN A 177 17.30 -2.33 -15.08
CA ASN A 177 17.56 -1.56 -16.30
C ASN A 177 16.29 -1.31 -17.14
N SER A 178 15.10 -1.66 -16.63
CA SER A 178 13.84 -1.45 -17.34
C SER A 178 13.38 0.01 -17.25
N GLU A 179 12.60 0.45 -18.24
CA GLU A 179 11.96 1.77 -18.22
C GLU A 179 11.02 1.92 -17.02
N LEU A 180 10.34 0.85 -16.61
CA LEU A 180 9.50 0.83 -15.42
C LEU A 180 10.31 1.15 -14.15
N HIS A 181 11.48 0.53 -13.97
CA HIS A 181 12.33 0.85 -12.81
C HIS A 181 12.80 2.32 -12.84
N ARG A 182 13.16 2.85 -14.01
CA ARG A 182 13.52 4.27 -14.17
C ARG A 182 12.36 5.22 -13.82
N VAL A 183 11.14 4.86 -14.21
CA VAL A 183 9.92 5.62 -13.85
C VAL A 183 9.69 5.60 -12.34
N LEU A 184 9.84 4.45 -11.69
CA LEU A 184 9.69 4.32 -10.23
C LEU A 184 10.73 5.15 -9.47
N GLU A 185 11.98 5.19 -9.92
CA GLU A 185 13.02 6.10 -9.39
C GLU A 185 12.60 7.58 -9.50
N CYS A 186 12.02 7.96 -10.64
CA CYS A 186 11.51 9.32 -10.83
C CYS A 186 10.36 9.64 -9.88
N LEU A 187 9.40 8.72 -9.71
CA LEU A 187 8.26 8.91 -8.81
C LEU A 187 8.69 8.91 -7.35
N HIS A 188 9.63 8.04 -6.97
CA HIS A 188 10.20 8.04 -5.63
C HIS A 188 10.89 9.38 -5.31
N SER A 189 11.58 9.99 -6.28
CA SER A 189 12.15 11.34 -6.11
C SER A 189 11.11 12.45 -5.95
N ARG A 190 9.84 12.17 -6.28
CA ARG A 190 8.66 13.04 -6.11
C ARG A 190 7.80 12.66 -4.90
N ASP A 191 8.41 12.01 -3.91
CA ASP A 191 7.81 11.64 -2.63
C ASP A 191 6.77 10.50 -2.67
N HIS A 192 6.59 9.84 -3.83
CA HIS A 192 5.87 8.57 -3.85
C HIS A 192 6.67 7.49 -3.09
N ASP A 193 5.97 6.65 -2.33
CA ASP A 193 6.60 5.47 -1.74
C ASP A 193 6.52 4.33 -2.73
N VAL A 194 7.59 3.56 -2.86
CA VAL A 194 7.65 2.44 -3.80
C VAL A 194 7.95 1.16 -3.04
N LEU A 195 7.06 0.20 -3.19
CA LEU A 195 7.11 -1.17 -2.69
C LEU A 195 7.29 -2.12 -3.88
N LEU A 196 8.31 -2.95 -3.85
CA LEU A 196 8.59 -3.97 -4.85
C LEU A 196 8.33 -5.33 -4.22
N VAL A 197 7.64 -6.21 -4.94
CA VAL A 197 7.43 -7.60 -4.52
C VAL A 197 8.33 -8.49 -5.33
N ASP A 198 9.25 -9.21 -4.69
CA ASP A 198 10.14 -10.17 -5.36
C ASP A 198 9.70 -11.60 -5.03
N PRO A 199 8.84 -12.23 -5.85
CA PRO A 199 8.31 -13.56 -5.56
C PRO A 199 9.42 -14.61 -5.52
N PRO A 200 9.30 -15.65 -4.68
CA PRO A 200 10.32 -16.67 -4.58
C PRO A 200 10.49 -17.43 -5.91
N VAL A 201 11.75 -17.75 -6.24
CA VAL A 201 12.09 -18.46 -7.48
C VAL A 201 11.38 -19.82 -7.53
N GLY A 202 10.59 -20.06 -8.58
CA GLY A 202 9.84 -21.30 -8.75
C GLY A 202 8.43 -21.29 -8.13
N ASP A 203 8.01 -20.19 -7.53
CA ASP A 203 6.61 -19.98 -7.18
C ASP A 203 5.76 -20.01 -8.44
N SER A 204 4.76 -20.89 -8.46
CA SER A 204 3.84 -21.08 -9.59
C SER A 204 2.79 -19.97 -9.67
N GLY A 205 3.16 -18.75 -9.30
CA GLY A 205 2.38 -17.54 -9.51
C GLY A 205 1.64 -16.97 -8.31
N GLY A 206 1.77 -17.52 -7.10
CA GLY A 206 0.99 -16.94 -5.99
C GLY A 206 1.05 -17.62 -4.64
N GLN A 207 2.01 -18.52 -4.38
CA GLN A 207 2.18 -19.09 -3.04
C GLN A 207 2.52 -17.99 -2.02
N PHE A 208 3.24 -16.95 -2.44
CA PHE A 208 3.49 -15.78 -1.60
C PHE A 208 2.22 -15.02 -1.17
N LEU A 209 1.05 -15.31 -1.78
CA LEU A 209 -0.24 -14.70 -1.45
C LEU A 209 -1.12 -15.61 -0.58
N GLU A 210 -0.68 -16.82 -0.25
CA GLU A 210 -1.43 -17.74 0.63
C GLU A 210 -1.61 -17.18 2.04
N SER A 211 -0.72 -16.29 2.46
CA SER A 211 -0.79 -15.63 3.76
C SER A 211 -0.16 -14.24 3.74
N ALA A 212 -0.62 -13.38 4.65
CA ALA A 212 -0.03 -12.07 4.87
C ALA A 212 1.46 -12.15 5.27
N GLU A 213 1.85 -13.16 6.05
CA GLU A 213 3.23 -13.35 6.50
C GLU A 213 4.18 -13.67 5.34
N SER A 214 3.73 -14.51 4.41
CA SER A 214 4.50 -14.84 3.21
C SER A 214 4.70 -13.62 2.31
N LEU A 215 3.64 -12.83 2.10
CA LEU A 215 3.68 -11.60 1.30
C LEU A 215 4.59 -10.54 1.94
N VAL A 216 4.54 -10.34 3.26
CA VAL A 216 5.45 -9.40 3.96
C VAL A 216 6.92 -9.77 3.74
N GLY A 217 7.26 -11.06 3.71
CA GLY A 217 8.63 -11.53 3.54
C GLY A 217 9.26 -11.23 2.18
N VAL A 218 8.44 -10.93 1.17
CA VAL A 218 8.86 -10.67 -0.22
C VAL A 218 8.71 -9.20 -0.64
N ILE A 219 8.15 -8.35 0.24
CA ILE A 219 8.06 -6.91 0.02
C ILE A 219 9.37 -6.24 0.43
N GLU A 220 9.86 -5.35 -0.41
CA GLU A 220 10.99 -4.48 -0.14
C GLU A 220 10.76 -3.07 -0.73
N GLY A 221 11.50 -2.08 -0.25
CA GLY A 221 11.57 -0.75 -0.83
C GLY A 221 12.31 -0.74 -2.17
N LEU A 222 12.27 0.41 -2.85
CA LEU A 222 12.90 0.60 -4.16
C LEU A 222 14.39 0.20 -4.20
N HIS A 223 15.13 0.43 -3.12
CA HIS A 223 16.56 0.12 -3.02
C HIS A 223 16.85 -1.14 -2.19
N GLY A 224 15.84 -1.95 -1.88
CA GLY A 224 15.95 -3.22 -1.15
C GLY A 224 15.82 -3.09 0.36
N GLU A 225 15.32 -1.96 0.87
CA GLU A 225 15.02 -1.79 2.29
C GLU A 225 13.87 -2.72 2.72
N ARG A 226 14.03 -3.51 3.78
CA ARG A 226 12.96 -4.36 4.33
C ARG A 226 12.27 -3.77 5.56
N ASP A 227 12.76 -2.62 6.02
CA ASP A 227 12.15 -1.93 7.15
C ASP A 227 10.82 -1.30 6.70
N PRO A 228 9.80 -1.32 7.56
CA PRO A 228 8.47 -0.80 7.21
C PRO A 228 8.55 0.68 6.87
N ILE A 229 7.92 1.06 5.76
CA ILE A 229 7.72 2.47 5.39
C ILE A 229 6.88 3.11 6.50
N THR A 230 7.52 3.98 7.30
CA THR A 230 6.90 4.66 8.45
C THR A 230 6.60 6.12 8.13
N LYS A 231 6.06 6.39 6.94
CA LYS A 231 5.57 7.73 6.60
C LYS A 231 4.19 7.97 7.21
N PRO A 232 3.88 9.20 7.65
CA PRO A 232 2.56 9.55 8.17
C PRO A 232 1.48 9.28 7.13
N TYR A 233 0.36 8.75 7.63
CA TYR A 233 -0.72 8.17 6.85
C TYR A 233 -1.54 9.18 6.05
N CYS A 234 -1.67 10.40 6.58
CA CYS A 234 -2.39 11.50 5.96
C CYS A 234 -1.39 12.48 5.34
N VAL A 235 -1.65 12.90 4.10
CA VAL A 235 -0.98 14.05 3.49
C VAL A 235 -2.01 15.15 3.34
N CYS A 236 -1.67 16.34 3.84
CA CYS A 236 -2.49 17.52 3.67
C CYS A 236 -1.86 18.41 2.60
N THR A 237 -2.57 18.64 1.51
CA THR A 237 -2.16 19.54 0.43
C THR A 237 -3.14 20.69 0.30
N TYR A 238 -2.72 21.77 -0.39
CA TYR A 238 -3.65 22.81 -0.77
C TYR A 238 -4.57 22.25 -1.87
N SER A 239 -5.88 22.46 -1.73
CA SER A 239 -6.87 22.04 -2.72
C SER A 239 -6.49 22.53 -4.14
N CYS A 240 -6.46 21.62 -5.12
CA CYS A 240 -6.26 21.93 -6.54
C CYS A 240 -7.43 22.74 -7.13
#